data_AF-A0A352FT71-F1
#
_entry.id   AF-A0A352FT71-F1
#
_cell.length_a   1.000
_cell.length_b   1.000
_cell.length_c   1.000
_cell.angle_alpha   90.00
_cell.angle_beta   90.00
_cell.angle_gamma   90.00
#
_symmetry.space_group_name_H-M   'P 1'
#
loop_
_entity.id
_entity.type
_entity.pdbx_description
1 polymer ?
#
loop_
_entity_poly.entity_id
_entity_poly.type
_entity_poly.pdbx_seq_one_letter_code
_entity_poly.pdbx_strand_id
1 'polypeptide(L)'
;MADGLFHRFAWAVILEKDAKGNPQIRWDFYQALALILGVVFLSLYAWKGTGEWRTFPISLMIAAASVAAGLFLGFLFGIPKINDKQVNPPPPTGNPPPPGGPVPDPPARLKPNSNLVEISDWLTKMIVGVGLFQLSKLPGNLRLLAEYMADAFGKNAVPSALVITILCYFSIFGFLLGYLWARIYLMKELPID
;
A
#
# COMPACT_ATOMS: atom_id res chain seq x y z
N MET A 1 -17.20 -7.38 33.73
CA MET A 1 -15.86 -7.96 33.48
C MET A 1 -15.41 -7.83 32.03
N ALA A 2 -16.31 -7.74 31.04
CA ALA A 2 -15.98 -7.61 29.61
C ALA A 2 -15.43 -6.22 29.20
N ASP A 3 -15.88 -5.12 29.82
CA ASP A 3 -15.49 -3.75 29.42
C ASP A 3 -13.99 -3.49 29.53
N GLY A 4 -13.34 -4.03 30.56
CA GLY A 4 -11.89 -3.84 30.77
C GLY A 4 -11.04 -4.61 29.76
N LEU A 5 -11.52 -5.76 29.25
CA LEU A 5 -10.78 -6.58 28.29
C LEU A 5 -10.83 -5.94 26.90
N PHE A 6 -12.01 -5.51 26.46
CA PHE A 6 -12.18 -4.84 25.16
C PHE A 6 -11.43 -3.51 25.11
N HIS A 7 -11.51 -2.72 26.18
CA HIS A 7 -10.76 -1.46 26.28
C HIS A 7 -9.25 -1.72 26.16
N ARG A 8 -8.69 -2.66 26.92
CA ARG A 8 -7.26 -2.98 26.88
C ARG A 8 -6.82 -3.55 25.52
N PHE A 9 -7.68 -4.34 24.88
CA PHE A 9 -7.42 -4.89 23.55
C PHE A 9 -7.46 -3.80 22.47
N ALA A 10 -8.44 -2.91 22.50
CA ALA A 10 -8.55 -1.78 21.59
C ALA A 10 -7.32 -0.87 21.68
N TRP A 11 -6.90 -0.52 22.90
CA TRP A 11 -5.69 0.29 23.09
C TRP A 11 -4.41 -0.43 22.65
N ALA A 12 -4.33 -1.76 22.80
CA ALA A 12 -3.19 -2.54 22.32
C ALA A 12 -3.08 -2.62 20.80
N VAL A 13 -4.21 -2.59 20.07
CA VAL A 13 -4.22 -2.56 18.60
C VAL A 13 -3.79 -1.19 18.06
N ILE A 14 -4.15 -0.12 18.77
CA ILE A 14 -3.95 1.27 18.33
C ILE A 14 -2.56 1.80 18.69
N LEU A 15 -2.02 1.39 19.84
CA LEU A 15 -0.78 1.96 20.38
C LEU A 15 0.43 1.08 20.09
N GLU A 16 1.44 1.68 19.48
CA GLU A 16 2.81 1.18 19.47
C GLU A 16 3.61 1.97 20.52
N LYS A 17 4.58 1.33 21.18
CA LYS A 17 5.50 2.04 22.07
C LYS A 17 6.68 2.53 21.24
N ASP A 18 6.95 3.83 21.25
CA ASP A 18 8.16 4.41 20.66
C ASP A 18 9.42 3.88 21.40
N ALA A 19 10.61 4.05 20.81
CA ALA A 19 11.90 3.73 21.41
C ALA A 19 12.11 4.38 22.80
N LYS A 20 11.36 5.45 23.10
CA LYS A 20 11.34 6.16 24.39
C LYS A 20 10.25 5.67 25.36
N GLY A 21 9.51 4.63 25.01
CA GLY A 21 8.44 4.04 25.84
C GLY A 21 7.11 4.82 25.81
N ASN A 22 7.01 5.89 25.04
CA ASN A 22 5.78 6.68 24.91
C ASN A 22 4.77 5.97 24.00
N PRO A 23 3.47 5.97 24.37
CA PRO A 23 2.42 5.44 23.51
C PRO A 23 2.23 6.34 22.29
N GLN A 24 2.52 5.83 21.10
CA GLN A 24 2.24 6.48 19.82
C GLN A 24 1.17 5.70 19.06
N ILE A 25 0.25 6.42 18.40
CA ILE A 25 -0.76 5.80 17.56
C ILE A 25 -0.08 5.27 16.30
N ARG A 26 -0.36 4.01 15.96
CA ARG A 26 0.16 3.37 14.75
C ARG A 26 -0.29 4.13 13.50
N TRP A 27 0.61 4.37 12.57
CA TRP A 27 0.27 5.01 11.29
C TRP A 27 -0.80 4.24 10.51
N ASP A 28 -0.77 2.91 10.58
CA ASP A 28 -1.79 2.01 10.00
C ASP A 28 -3.20 2.31 10.53
N PHE A 29 -3.32 2.77 11.79
CA PHE A 29 -4.61 3.09 12.41
C PHE A 29 -5.26 4.32 11.76
N TYR A 30 -4.48 5.37 11.48
CA TYR A 30 -5.00 6.56 10.79
C TYR A 30 -5.46 6.24 9.36
N GLN A 31 -4.78 5.31 8.67
CA GLN A 31 -5.19 4.86 7.35
C GLN A 31 -6.48 4.04 7.38
N ALA A 32 -6.59 3.09 8.32
CA ALA A 32 -7.80 2.31 8.51
C ALA A 32 -8.98 3.23 8.85
N LEU A 33 -8.77 4.22 9.73
CA LEU A 33 -9.77 5.22 10.08
C LEU A 33 -10.22 6.03 8.86
N ALA A 34 -9.29 6.47 8.01
CA ALA A 34 -9.62 7.19 6.78
C ALA A 34 -10.48 6.34 5.82
N LEU A 35 -10.09 5.08 5.57
CA LEU A 35 -10.87 4.16 4.73
C LEU A 35 -12.29 3.95 5.28
N ILE A 36 -12.42 3.74 6.59
CA ILE A 36 -13.72 3.60 7.26
C ILE A 36 -14.55 4.87 7.11
N LEU A 37 -13.95 6.05 7.32
CA LEU A 37 -14.62 7.34 7.12
C LEU A 37 -15.14 7.50 5.68
N GLY A 38 -14.35 7.09 4.68
CA GLY A 38 -14.77 7.06 3.28
C GLY A 38 -16.01 6.19 3.06
N VAL A 39 -16.04 4.97 3.62
CA VAL A 39 -17.19 4.06 3.54
C VAL A 39 -18.39 4.65 4.28
N VAL A 40 -18.19 5.31 5.43
CA VAL A 40 -19.25 5.99 6.18
C VAL A 40 -19.86 7.12 5.34
N PHE A 41 -19.04 7.96 4.70
CA PHE A 41 -19.56 9.02 3.82
C PHE A 41 -20.34 8.46 2.62
N LEU A 42 -19.89 7.35 2.02
CA LEU A 42 -20.63 6.66 0.97
C LEU A 42 -21.97 6.10 1.48
N SER A 43 -21.97 5.54 2.69
CA SER A 43 -23.18 5.02 3.33
C SER A 43 -24.19 6.14 3.60
N LEU A 44 -23.72 7.28 4.11
CA LEU A 44 -24.54 8.47 4.33
C LEU A 44 -25.07 9.06 3.02
N TYR A 45 -24.25 9.06 1.97
CA TYR A 45 -24.67 9.49 0.64
C TYR A 45 -25.75 8.56 0.07
N ALA A 46 -25.55 7.24 0.13
CA ALA A 46 -26.53 6.26 -0.33
C ALA A 46 -27.84 6.31 0.48
N TRP A 47 -27.76 6.62 1.78
CA TRP A 47 -28.92 6.80 2.64
C TRP A 47 -29.72 8.06 2.30
N LYS A 48 -29.05 9.18 2.02
CA LYS A 48 -29.70 10.45 1.64
C LYS A 48 -30.11 10.50 0.17
N GLY A 49 -29.46 9.73 -0.69
CA GLY A 49 -29.71 9.66 -2.12
C GLY A 49 -31.06 9.02 -2.43
N THR A 50 -31.70 9.53 -3.49
CA THR A 50 -33.07 9.21 -3.93
C THR A 50 -33.39 7.72 -3.94
N GLY A 51 -34.00 7.19 -2.87
CA GLY A 51 -34.88 6.01 -2.81
C GLY A 51 -34.37 4.63 -3.28
N GLU A 52 -33.22 4.54 -3.95
CA GLU A 52 -32.71 3.31 -4.56
C GLU A 52 -31.54 2.77 -3.75
N TRP A 53 -31.83 1.76 -2.92
CA TRP A 53 -30.84 0.96 -2.17
C TRP A 53 -29.75 0.32 -3.05
N ARG A 54 -29.95 0.36 -4.38
CA ARG A 54 -29.03 -0.14 -5.41
C ARG A 54 -27.75 0.69 -5.55
N THR A 55 -27.75 1.97 -5.13
CA THR A 55 -26.58 2.85 -5.24
C THR A 55 -25.44 2.44 -4.30
N PHE A 56 -25.78 1.89 -3.12
CA PHE A 56 -24.82 1.44 -2.12
C PHE A 56 -23.86 0.35 -2.63
N PRO A 57 -24.33 -0.83 -3.12
CA PRO A 57 -23.44 -1.89 -3.56
C PRO A 57 -22.56 -1.49 -4.75
N ILE A 58 -23.07 -0.65 -5.67
CA ILE A 58 -22.29 -0.14 -6.81
C ILE A 58 -21.15 0.74 -6.30
N SER A 59 -21.44 1.73 -5.44
CA SER A 59 -20.41 2.60 -4.87
C SER A 59 -19.36 1.82 -4.08
N LEU A 60 -19.77 0.76 -3.36
CA LEU A 60 -18.89 -0.10 -2.60
C LEU A 60 -17.97 -0.93 -3.51
N MET A 61 -18.48 -1.47 -4.63
CA MET A 61 -17.64 -2.18 -5.60
C MET A 61 -16.62 -1.26 -6.28
N ILE A 62 -17.01 -0.03 -6.63
CA ILE A 62 -16.09 0.96 -7.20
C ILE A 62 -15.00 1.31 -6.16
N ALA A 63 -15.38 1.54 -4.91
CA ALA A 63 -14.44 1.80 -3.83
C ALA A 63 -13.48 0.61 -3.63
N ALA A 64 -14.00 -0.62 -3.56
CA ALA A 64 -13.19 -1.83 -3.38
C ALA A 64 -12.22 -2.07 -4.54
N ALA A 65 -12.67 -1.90 -5.78
CA ALA A 65 -11.80 -1.99 -6.96
C ALA A 65 -10.68 -0.94 -6.93
N SER A 66 -11.01 0.29 -6.49
CA SER A 66 -10.04 1.38 -6.34
C SER A 66 -9.01 1.09 -5.25
N VAL A 67 -9.44 0.59 -4.08
CA VAL A 67 -8.51 0.15 -3.03
C VAL A 67 -7.61 -0.95 -3.54
N ALA A 68 -8.15 -1.96 -4.24
CA ALA A 68 -7.36 -3.07 -4.77
C ALA A 68 -6.31 -2.60 -5.80
N ALA A 69 -6.71 -1.73 -6.73
CA ALA A 69 -5.79 -1.14 -7.71
C ALA A 69 -4.70 -0.30 -7.03
N GLY A 70 -5.10 0.55 -6.08
CA GLY A 70 -4.17 1.32 -5.26
C GLY A 70 -3.19 0.41 -4.51
N LEU A 71 -3.70 -0.57 -3.76
CA LEU A 71 -2.91 -1.51 -2.96
C LEU A 71 -1.90 -2.26 -3.81
N PHE A 72 -2.31 -2.76 -4.97
CA PHE A 72 -1.41 -3.44 -5.89
C PHE A 72 -0.27 -2.51 -6.33
N LEU A 73 -0.58 -1.29 -6.77
CA LEU A 73 0.45 -0.32 -7.16
C LEU A 73 1.35 0.03 -5.96
N GLY A 74 0.76 0.36 -4.82
CA GLY A 74 1.47 0.70 -3.59
C GLY A 74 2.44 -0.39 -3.17
N PHE A 75 2.00 -1.63 -3.21
CA PHE A 75 2.82 -2.81 -2.94
C PHE A 75 4.05 -2.86 -3.85
N LEU A 76 3.87 -2.71 -5.18
CA LEU A 76 4.98 -2.70 -6.14
C LEU A 76 6.00 -1.60 -5.83
N PHE A 77 5.54 -0.39 -5.51
CA PHE A 77 6.41 0.74 -5.15
C PHE A 77 7.03 0.63 -3.76
N GLY A 78 6.46 -0.20 -2.87
CA GLY A 78 6.92 -0.38 -1.50
C GLY A 78 8.02 -1.45 -1.35
N ILE A 79 8.29 -2.26 -2.38
CA ILE A 79 9.35 -3.27 -2.35
C ILE A 79 10.70 -2.56 -2.21
N PRO A 80 11.48 -2.83 -1.14
CA PRO A 80 12.79 -2.22 -0.95
C PRO A 80 13.75 -2.70 -2.05
N LYS A 81 14.45 -1.75 -2.69
CA LYS A 81 15.49 -2.05 -3.66
C LYS A 81 16.73 -2.51 -2.89
N ILE A 82 17.14 -3.75 -3.11
CA ILE A 82 18.37 -4.29 -2.53
C ILE A 82 19.53 -3.64 -3.28
N ASN A 83 20.40 -2.91 -2.57
CA ASN A 83 21.56 -2.27 -3.20
C ASN A 83 22.59 -3.35 -3.55
N ASP A 84 23.24 -3.25 -4.72
CA ASP A 84 24.28 -4.18 -5.20
C ASP A 84 25.39 -4.48 -4.17
N LYS A 85 25.65 -3.52 -3.26
CA LYS A 85 26.60 -3.65 -2.15
C LYS A 85 26.25 -4.77 -1.14
N GLN A 86 25.00 -5.17 -1.07
CA GLN A 86 24.50 -6.24 -0.19
C GLN A 86 24.53 -7.61 -0.85
N VAL A 87 24.44 -7.64 -2.19
CA VAL A 87 24.47 -8.89 -2.99
C VAL A 87 25.90 -9.32 -3.30
N ASN A 88 26.81 -8.36 -3.48
CA ASN A 88 28.25 -8.59 -3.63
C ASN A 88 29.00 -7.70 -2.63
N PRO A 89 29.28 -8.18 -1.39
CA PRO A 89 30.16 -7.45 -0.50
C PRO A 89 31.54 -7.31 -1.18
N PRO A 90 32.16 -6.11 -1.13
CA PRO A 90 33.51 -5.94 -1.65
C PRO A 90 34.44 -6.95 -0.96
N PRO A 91 35.42 -7.53 -1.69
CA PRO A 91 36.40 -8.41 -1.07
C PRO A 91 37.03 -7.69 0.12
N PRO A 92 37.25 -8.37 1.25
CA PRO A 92 37.74 -7.75 2.47
C PRO A 92 39.02 -7.00 2.16
N THR A 93 39.00 -5.67 2.29
CA THR A 93 40.16 -4.78 2.16
C THR A 93 41.02 -4.78 3.44
N GLY A 94 41.10 -5.93 4.10
CA GLY A 94 41.95 -6.17 5.26
C GLY A 94 43.03 -7.17 4.90
N ASN A 95 44.25 -6.94 5.41
CA ASN A 95 45.46 -7.73 5.19
C ASN A 95 45.19 -9.24 5.06
N PRO A 96 45.90 -9.96 4.16
CA PRO A 96 45.73 -11.39 3.98
C PRO A 96 45.77 -12.12 5.33
N PRO A 97 44.88 -13.10 5.58
CA PRO A 97 44.88 -13.86 6.81
C PRO A 97 46.24 -14.52 7.03
N PRO A 98 46.73 -14.61 8.29
CA PRO A 98 47.92 -15.39 8.58
C PRO A 98 47.76 -16.83 8.05
N PRO A 99 48.78 -17.42 7.41
CA PRO A 99 48.70 -18.78 6.93
C PRO A 99 48.42 -19.74 8.11
N GLY A 100 47.26 -20.40 8.11
CA GLY A 100 46.91 -21.44 9.09
C GLY A 100 45.87 -21.07 10.18
N GLY A 101 45.26 -19.88 10.12
CA GLY A 101 44.14 -19.53 11.03
C GLY A 101 42.80 -20.11 10.58
N PRO A 102 41.85 -20.40 11.50
CA PRO A 102 40.49 -20.79 11.13
C PRO A 102 39.84 -19.66 10.32
N VAL A 103 39.45 -19.94 9.08
CA VAL A 103 38.63 -19.03 8.27
C VAL A 103 37.25 -18.99 8.92
N PRO A 104 36.76 -17.83 9.43
CA PRO A 104 35.40 -17.75 9.91
C PRO A 104 34.47 -17.98 8.72
N ASP A 105 33.65 -19.03 8.77
CA ASP A 105 32.59 -19.23 7.78
C ASP A 105 31.72 -17.96 7.75
N PRO A 106 31.55 -17.32 6.57
CA PRO A 106 30.62 -16.22 6.47
C PRO A 106 29.24 -16.72 6.91
N PRO A 107 28.50 -15.98 7.75
CA PRO A 107 27.13 -16.38 8.08
C PRO A 107 26.38 -16.58 6.77
N ALA A 108 25.69 -17.71 6.65
CA ALA A 108 24.88 -18.06 5.49
C ALA A 108 23.71 -17.05 5.35
N ARG A 109 24.04 -15.85 4.90
CA ARG A 109 23.10 -14.80 4.58
C ARG A 109 22.35 -15.28 3.34
N LEU A 110 21.05 -15.49 3.51
CA LEU A 110 20.10 -15.77 2.43
C LEU A 110 20.43 -14.88 1.24
N LYS A 111 21.02 -15.47 0.19
CA LYS A 111 21.32 -14.75 -1.05
C LYS A 111 19.98 -14.47 -1.73
N PRO A 112 19.45 -13.23 -1.69
CA PRO A 112 18.17 -12.94 -2.30
C PRO A 112 18.30 -13.21 -3.80
N ASN A 113 17.26 -13.77 -4.43
CA ASN A 113 17.30 -14.05 -5.87
C ASN A 113 17.36 -12.72 -6.65
N SER A 114 18.55 -12.38 -7.15
CA SER A 114 18.83 -11.13 -7.87
C SER A 114 17.95 -10.97 -9.11
N ASN A 115 17.56 -12.07 -9.78
CA ASN A 115 16.71 -12.02 -10.97
C ASN A 115 15.33 -11.43 -10.66
N LEU A 116 14.73 -11.78 -9.52
CA LEU A 116 13.40 -11.28 -9.16
C LEU A 116 13.42 -9.79 -8.81
N VAL A 117 14.49 -9.35 -8.13
CA VAL A 117 14.70 -7.95 -7.78
C VAL A 117 14.91 -7.12 -9.04
N GLU A 118 15.70 -7.64 -9.99
CA GLU A 118 15.95 -6.99 -11.27
C GLU A 118 14.65 -6.88 -12.09
N ILE A 119 13.88 -7.96 -12.25
CA ILE A 119 12.59 -7.91 -12.97
C ILE A 119 11.63 -6.89 -12.33
N SER A 120 11.59 -6.78 -10.99
CA SER A 120 10.77 -5.78 -10.29
C SER A 120 11.21 -4.34 -10.54
N ASP A 121 12.52 -4.07 -10.62
CA ASP A 121 13.03 -2.74 -10.93
C ASP A 121 12.73 -2.34 -12.38
N TRP A 122 12.81 -3.29 -13.31
CA TRP A 122 12.43 -3.08 -14.71
C TRP A 122 10.91 -2.88 -14.85
N LEU A 123 10.10 -3.68 -14.15
CA LEU A 123 8.64 -3.53 -14.12
C LEU A 123 8.24 -2.15 -13.57
N THR A 124 8.84 -1.72 -12.46
CA THR A 124 8.55 -0.41 -11.86
C THR A 124 8.98 0.74 -12.77
N LYS A 125 10.16 0.63 -13.41
CA LYS A 125 10.62 1.63 -14.40
C LYS A 125 9.68 1.71 -15.61
N MET A 126 9.17 0.57 -16.10
CA MET A 126 8.17 0.56 -17.17
C MET A 126 6.86 1.21 -16.72
N ILE A 127 6.37 0.90 -15.52
CA ILE A 127 5.14 1.53 -14.97
C ILE A 127 5.31 3.05 -14.84
N VAL A 128 6.45 3.52 -14.29
CA VAL A 128 6.73 4.95 -14.14
C VAL A 128 6.92 5.61 -15.51
N GLY A 129 7.68 5.00 -16.41
CA GLY A 129 7.96 5.54 -17.74
C GLY A 129 6.71 5.65 -18.61
N VAL A 130 5.88 4.59 -18.64
CA VAL A 130 4.59 4.58 -19.34
C VAL A 130 3.60 5.55 -18.67
N GLY A 131 3.58 5.60 -17.35
CA GLY A 131 2.73 6.54 -16.59
C GLY A 131 3.06 8.00 -16.89
N LEU A 132 4.35 8.36 -16.93
CA LEU A 132 4.79 9.72 -17.25
C LEU A 132 4.44 10.12 -18.69
N PHE A 133 4.59 9.19 -19.64
CA PHE A 133 4.21 9.40 -21.03
C PHE A 133 2.70 9.62 -21.21
N GLN A 134 1.86 8.91 -20.44
CA GLN A 134 0.41 8.99 -20.56
C GLN A 134 -0.25 10.03 -19.63
N LEU A 135 0.55 10.75 -18.82
CA LEU A 135 0.04 11.69 -17.81
C LEU A 135 -0.87 12.78 -18.41
N SER A 136 -0.60 13.23 -19.63
CA SER A 136 -1.41 14.24 -20.33
C SER A 136 -2.80 13.72 -20.76
N LYS A 137 -2.95 12.41 -20.99
CA LYS A 137 -4.23 11.77 -21.36
C LYS A 137 -5.03 11.30 -20.14
N LEU A 138 -4.39 11.26 -18.97
CA LEU A 138 -4.94 10.70 -17.76
C LEU A 138 -6.23 11.41 -17.28
N PRO A 139 -6.31 12.77 -17.24
CA PRO A 139 -7.55 13.44 -16.83
C PRO A 139 -8.74 13.14 -17.75
N GLY A 140 -8.51 13.07 -19.08
CA GLY A 140 -9.53 12.75 -20.07
C GLY A 140 -10.04 11.32 -19.93
N ASN A 141 -9.14 10.35 -19.81
CA ASN A 141 -9.49 8.93 -19.64
C ASN A 141 -10.20 8.68 -18.29
N LEU A 142 -9.77 9.35 -17.21
CA LEU A 142 -10.45 9.27 -15.92
C LEU A 142 -11.87 9.82 -15.98
N ARG A 143 -12.08 10.92 -16.71
CA ARG A 143 -13.42 11.48 -16.90
C ARG A 143 -14.32 10.51 -17.66
N LEU A 144 -13.84 9.93 -18.76
CA LEU A 144 -14.60 8.93 -19.53
C LEU A 144 -14.94 7.69 -18.70
N LEU A 145 -13.98 7.19 -17.90
CA LEU A 145 -14.22 6.09 -16.97
C LEU A 145 -15.28 6.43 -15.93
N ALA A 146 -15.21 7.65 -15.38
CA ALA A 146 -16.15 8.12 -14.38
C ALA A 146 -17.57 8.33 -14.94
N GLU A 147 -17.69 8.82 -16.17
CA GLU A 147 -18.97 8.92 -16.88
C GLU A 147 -19.55 7.52 -17.13
N TYR A 148 -18.73 6.57 -17.62
CA TYR A 148 -19.15 5.18 -17.81
C TYR A 148 -19.62 4.51 -16.50
N MET A 149 -18.90 4.73 -15.40
CA MET A 149 -19.25 4.16 -14.09
C MET A 149 -20.45 4.88 -13.45
N ALA A 150 -20.68 6.16 -13.78
CA ALA A 150 -21.87 6.89 -13.33
C ALA A 150 -23.16 6.33 -13.94
N ASP A 151 -23.11 5.83 -15.19
CA ASP A 151 -24.25 5.20 -15.85
C ASP A 151 -24.70 3.91 -15.15
N ALA A 152 -23.79 3.22 -14.46
CA ALA A 152 -24.12 2.02 -13.67
C ALA A 152 -25.15 2.31 -12.56
N PHE A 153 -25.24 3.56 -12.10
CA PHE A 153 -26.21 3.98 -11.09
C PHE A 153 -27.65 4.10 -11.64
N GLY A 154 -27.84 4.06 -12.97
CA GLY A 154 -29.16 4.00 -13.61
C GLY A 154 -29.85 5.36 -13.78
N LYS A 155 -31.19 5.39 -13.65
CA LYS A 155 -32.02 6.59 -13.91
C LYS A 155 -31.66 7.81 -13.06
N ASN A 156 -31.09 7.57 -11.87
CA ASN A 156 -30.55 8.60 -10.99
C ASN A 156 -29.02 8.66 -11.14
N ALA A 157 -28.54 8.96 -12.35
CA ALA A 157 -27.12 9.02 -12.66
C ALA A 157 -26.43 9.98 -11.67
N VAL A 158 -25.41 9.47 -10.97
CA VAL A 158 -24.62 10.28 -10.05
C VAL A 158 -23.68 11.19 -10.83
N PRO A 159 -23.31 12.37 -10.31
CA PRO A 159 -22.32 13.21 -10.98
C PRO A 159 -21.00 12.45 -11.17
N SER A 160 -20.41 12.50 -12.37
CA SER A 160 -19.11 11.86 -12.64
C SER A 160 -18.01 12.34 -11.68
N ALA A 161 -18.12 13.58 -11.19
CA ALA A 161 -17.25 14.11 -10.13
C ALA A 161 -17.26 13.28 -8.84
N LEU A 162 -18.40 12.72 -8.45
CA LEU A 162 -18.50 11.82 -7.29
C LEU A 162 -17.73 10.54 -7.54
N VAL A 163 -17.88 9.94 -8.73
CA VAL A 163 -17.16 8.73 -9.10
C VAL A 163 -15.65 8.97 -9.13
N ILE A 164 -15.18 10.08 -9.73
CA ILE A 164 -13.77 10.48 -9.70
C ILE A 164 -13.28 10.61 -8.25
N THR A 165 -14.08 11.22 -7.38
CA THR A 165 -13.73 11.36 -5.96
C THR A 165 -13.56 10.01 -5.27
N ILE A 166 -14.45 9.05 -5.52
CA ILE A 166 -14.33 7.67 -5.02
C ILE A 166 -13.04 7.04 -5.55
N LEU A 167 -12.84 7.07 -6.87
CA LEU A 167 -11.68 6.47 -7.52
C LEU A 167 -10.37 7.01 -6.93
N CYS A 168 -10.25 8.33 -6.84
CA CYS A 168 -9.04 8.97 -6.31
C CYS A 168 -8.85 8.70 -4.83
N TYR A 169 -9.88 8.91 -4.01
CA TYR A 169 -9.79 8.74 -2.55
C TYR A 169 -9.35 7.32 -2.19
N PHE A 170 -10.09 6.32 -2.66
CA PHE A 170 -9.83 4.93 -2.30
C PHE A 170 -8.55 4.39 -2.95
N SER A 171 -8.17 4.85 -4.15
CA SER A 171 -6.89 4.47 -4.76
C SER A 171 -5.69 5.04 -4.01
N ILE A 172 -5.76 6.29 -3.52
CA ILE A 172 -4.66 6.91 -2.76
C ILE A 172 -4.45 6.17 -1.44
N PHE A 173 -5.52 5.91 -0.69
CA PHE A 173 -5.42 5.17 0.57
C PHE A 173 -5.06 3.70 0.37
N GLY A 174 -5.57 3.05 -0.69
CA GLY A 174 -5.14 1.72 -1.09
C GLY A 174 -3.65 1.69 -1.41
N PHE A 175 -3.15 2.66 -2.19
CA PHE A 175 -1.73 2.80 -2.51
C PHE A 175 -0.88 2.96 -1.26
N LEU A 176 -1.27 3.86 -0.37
CA LEU A 176 -0.51 4.10 0.85
C LEU A 176 -0.48 2.86 1.75
N LEU A 177 -1.60 2.13 1.82
CA LEU A 177 -1.70 0.87 2.56
C LEU A 177 -0.78 -0.21 1.97
N GLY A 178 -0.84 -0.44 0.66
CA GLY A 178 0.03 -1.41 -0.01
C GLY A 178 1.52 -1.06 0.12
N TYR A 179 1.85 0.23 0.00
CA TYR A 179 3.21 0.75 0.14
C TYR A 179 3.77 0.53 1.55
N LEU A 180 3.02 0.94 2.59
CA LEU A 180 3.46 0.73 3.97
C LEU A 180 3.51 -0.75 4.30
N TRP A 181 2.56 -1.55 3.81
CA TRP A 181 2.52 -2.98 4.06
C TRP A 181 3.78 -3.67 3.51
N ALA A 182 4.11 -3.43 2.23
CA ALA A 182 5.34 -3.94 1.62
C ALA A 182 6.58 -3.46 2.39
N ARG A 183 6.64 -2.18 2.75
CA ARG A 183 7.82 -1.60 3.40
C ARG A 183 8.04 -2.12 4.83
N ILE A 184 6.99 -2.34 5.61
CA ILE A 184 7.08 -2.77 7.01
C ILE A 184 7.24 -4.28 7.12
N TYR A 185 6.42 -5.06 6.41
CA TYR A 185 6.39 -6.52 6.59
C TYR A 185 7.52 -7.22 5.84
N LEU A 186 7.80 -6.84 4.59
CA LEU A 186 8.89 -7.45 3.82
C LEU A 186 10.26 -7.16 4.45
N MET A 187 10.41 -6.00 5.10
CA MET A 187 11.64 -5.64 5.80
C MET A 187 11.78 -6.34 7.16
N LYS A 188 10.68 -6.69 7.84
CA LYS A 188 10.71 -7.49 9.08
C LYS A 188 11.06 -8.95 8.81
N GLU A 189 10.61 -9.50 7.70
CA GLU A 189 10.87 -10.91 7.33
C GLU A 189 12.23 -11.12 6.67
N LEU A 190 12.88 -10.05 6.21
CA LEU A 190 14.25 -10.09 5.68
C LEU A 190 15.20 -9.32 6.63
N PRO A 191 15.48 -9.82 7.85
CA PRO A 191 16.51 -9.24 8.70
C PRO A 191 17.84 -9.35 7.96
N ILE A 192 18.33 -8.22 7.45
CA ILE A 192 19.67 -8.15 6.89
C ILE A 192 20.61 -7.75 8.03
N ASP A 193 21.01 -8.74 8.82
CA ASP A 193 22.13 -8.67 9.78
C ASP A 193 23.47 -8.75 9.05
#